data_AF-A0A9C7PKN8-F1
#
_entry.id   AF-A0A9C7PKN8-F1
#
_cell.length_a   1.000
_cell.length_b   1.000
_cell.length_c   1.000
_cell.angle_alpha   90.00
_cell.angle_beta   90.00
_cell.angle_gamma   90.00
#
_symmetry.space_group_name_H-M   'P 1'
#
loop_
_entity.id
_entity.type
_entity.pdbx_description
1 polymer ?
#
loop_
_entity_poly.entity_id
_entity_poly.type
_entity_poly.pdbx_seq_one_letter_code
_entity_poly.pdbx_strand_id
1 'polypeptide(L)' 'MHAYKLICGLVCWLIALPAWSSYAIYIGKNLTADGSVMIGGSGDEVSSHWLEVVPLPPTPRKRRSPWGHRRGLYAG' A
#
# COMPACT_ATOMS: atom_id res chain seq x y z
N MET A 1 15.37 30.98 29.03
CA MET A 1 14.71 31.49 27.81
C MET A 1 14.98 30.58 26.58
N HIS A 2 14.93 29.26 26.71
CA HIS A 2 15.25 28.32 25.60
C HIS A 2 14.23 27.19 25.39
N ALA A 3 13.16 27.13 26.21
CA ALA A 3 12.11 26.12 26.09
C ALA A 3 11.37 26.20 24.74
N TYR A 4 11.15 27.40 24.19
CA TYR A 4 10.53 27.58 22.88
C TYR A 4 11.37 26.98 21.74
N LYS A 5 12.71 26.95 21.87
CA LYS A 5 13.59 26.34 20.86
C LYS A 5 13.45 24.83 20.85
N LEU A 6 13.33 24.22 22.02
CA LEU A 6 13.08 22.78 22.16
C LEU A 6 11.68 22.41 21.64
N ILE A 7 10.68 23.22 21.96
CA ILE A 7 9.31 23.02 21.48
C ILE A 7 9.25 23.16 19.94
N CYS A 8 9.84 24.21 19.37
CA CYS A 8 9.91 24.38 17.91
C CYS A 8 10.69 23.23 17.25
N GLY A 9 11.81 22.80 17.83
CA GLY A 9 12.59 21.66 17.31
C GLY A 9 11.79 20.37 17.32
N LEU A 10 11.06 20.08 18.39
CA LEU A 10 10.18 18.91 18.51
C LEU A 10 9.04 18.96 17.49
N VAL A 11 8.39 20.12 17.32
CA VAL A 11 7.29 20.30 16.37
C VAL A 11 7.78 20.12 14.93
N CYS A 12 8.92 20.71 14.55
CA CYS A 12 9.50 20.51 13.22
C CYS A 12 9.85 19.04 12.97
N TRP A 13 10.38 18.35 13.99
CA TRP A 13 10.71 16.92 13.89
C TRP A 13 9.48 16.04 13.72
N LEU A 14 8.38 16.34 14.42
CA LEU A 14 7.11 15.63 14.30
C LEU A 14 6.45 15.79 12.92
N ILE A 15 6.58 16.97 12.29
CA ILE A 15 6.00 17.24 10.96
C ILE A 15 6.85 16.62 9.84
N ALA A 16 8.15 16.44 10.07
CA ALA A 16 9.08 15.85 9.10
C ALA A 16 9.04 14.31 9.05
N LEU A 17 8.10 13.66 9.76
CA LEU A 17 7.92 12.21 9.66
C LEU A 17 7.48 11.84 8.24
N PRO A 18 8.10 10.81 7.61
CA PRO A 18 7.73 10.38 6.27
C PRO A 18 6.28 9.90 6.27
N ALA A 19 5.43 10.54 5.47
CA ALA A 19 4.06 10.12 5.26
C ALA A 19 4.02 9.21 4.02
N TRP A 20 3.83 7.91 4.23
CA TRP A 20 3.50 7.01 3.12
C TRP A 20 2.09 7.31 2.62
N SER A 21 1.97 7.61 1.33
CA SER A 21 0.68 7.83 0.70
C SER A 21 0.41 6.76 -0.35
N SER A 22 -0.81 6.25 -0.37
CA SER A 22 -1.28 5.37 -1.44
C SER A 22 -2.71 5.72 -1.73
N TYR A 23 -3.09 5.71 -3.01
CA TYR A 23 -4.47 5.95 -3.41
C TYR A 23 -4.96 4.83 -4.32
N ALA A 24 -6.26 4.61 -4.30
CA ALA A 24 -6.95 3.67 -5.17
C ALA A 24 -8.21 4.32 -5.75
N ILE A 25 -8.58 3.90 -6.95
CA ILE A 25 -9.75 4.34 -7.71
C ILE A 25 -10.55 3.10 -8.08
N TYR A 26 -11.85 3.16 -7.83
CA TYR A 26 -12.82 2.14 -8.20
C TYR A 26 -13.90 2.75 -9.08
N ILE A 27 -14.21 2.08 -10.19
CA ILE A 27 -15.29 2.47 -11.09
C ILE A 27 -16.23 1.27 -11.23
N GLY A 28 -17.46 1.44 -10.75
CA GLY A 28 -18.50 0.42 -10.84
C GLY A 28 -19.03 0.26 -12.27
N LYS A 29 -19.57 -0.92 -12.56
CA LYS A 29 -20.09 -1.30 -13.89
C LYS A 29 -21.11 -0.34 -14.52
N ASN A 30 -21.84 0.45 -13.71
CA ASN A 30 -22.82 1.41 -14.22
C ASN A 30 -22.20 2.78 -14.56
N LEU A 31 -20.89 2.92 -14.39
CA LEU A 31 -20.13 4.15 -14.59
C LEU A 31 -19.08 4.01 -15.71
N THR A 32 -19.07 2.88 -16.42
CA THR A 32 -18.22 2.61 -17.58
C THR A 32 -19.09 2.41 -18.83
N ALA A 33 -18.56 2.78 -19.99
CA ALA A 33 -19.32 2.70 -21.25
C ALA A 33 -19.61 1.25 -21.70
N ASP A 34 -18.77 0.32 -21.29
CA ASP A 34 -18.82 -1.09 -21.68
C ASP A 34 -19.33 -2.01 -20.56
N GLY A 35 -19.68 -1.46 -19.40
CA GLY A 35 -20.10 -2.23 -18.24
C GLY A 35 -18.97 -2.92 -17.48
N SER A 36 -17.70 -2.68 -17.85
CA SER A 36 -16.55 -3.23 -17.14
C SER A 36 -16.40 -2.60 -15.75
N VAL A 37 -15.83 -3.36 -14.81
CA VAL A 37 -15.42 -2.82 -13.51
C VAL A 37 -13.94 -2.48 -13.60
N MET A 38 -13.57 -1.24 -13.24
CA MET A 38 -12.18 -0.80 -13.23
C MET A 38 -11.69 -0.61 -11.80
N ILE A 39 -10.47 -1.08 -11.55
CA ILE A 39 -9.74 -0.85 -10.31
C ILE A 39 -8.32 -0.43 -10.65
N GLY A 40 -7.83 0.61 -9.99
CA GLY A 40 -6.46 1.08 -10.14
C GLY A 40 -5.98 1.74 -8.86
N GLY A 41 -4.68 1.92 -8.72
CA GLY A 41 -4.11 2.60 -7.57
C GLY A 41 -2.61 2.82 -7.75
N SER A 42 -2.05 3.71 -6.94
CA SER A 42 -0.62 3.95 -6.90
C SER A 42 -0.17 4.04 -5.44
N GLY A 43 1.02 3.52 -5.16
CA GLY A 43 1.72 3.71 -3.89
C GLY A 43 2.87 4.72 -4.05
N ASP A 44 3.35 5.25 -2.92
CA ASP A 44 4.52 6.12 -2.81
C ASP A 44 5.84 5.32 -2.94
N GLU A 45 6.05 4.66 -4.08
CA GLU A 45 7.34 4.06 -4.44
C GLU A 45 7.60 4.22 -5.95
N VAL A 46 8.62 5.00 -6.31
CA VAL A 46 9.12 5.09 -7.70
C VAL A 46 10.10 3.92 -7.92
N SER A 47 9.58 2.74 -8.27
CA SER A 47 10.39 1.60 -8.69
C SER A 47 9.93 1.04 -10.05
N SER A 48 10.83 0.37 -10.77
CA SER A 48 10.54 -0.28 -12.05
C SER A 48 9.45 -1.35 -11.86
N HIS A 49 8.29 -1.19 -12.47
CA HIS A 49 7.17 -2.13 -12.32
C HIS A 49 7.34 -3.30 -13.31
N TRP A 50 7.45 -4.53 -12.81
CA TRP A 50 7.29 -5.74 -13.64
C TRP A 50 6.01 -6.47 -13.29
N LEU A 51 5.36 -7.02 -14.31
CA LEU A 51 4.17 -7.87 -14.15
C LEU A 51 4.61 -9.34 -14.26
N GLU A 52 4.36 -10.13 -13.22
CA GLU A 52 4.61 -11.57 -13.21
C GLU A 52 3.29 -12.34 -13.27
N VAL A 53 3.13 -13.21 -14.26
CA VAL A 53 2.01 -14.14 -14.34
C VAL A 53 2.40 -15.44 -13.63
N VAL A 54 1.85 -15.67 -12.44
CA VAL A 54 2.15 -16.86 -11.63
C VAL A 54 1.09 -17.94 -11.87
N PRO A 55 1.45 -19.15 -12.35
CA PRO A 55 0.50 -20.24 -12.51
C PRO A 55 -0.02 -20.74 -11.17
N LEU A 56 -1.26 -21.23 -11.16
CA LEU A 56 -1.85 -21.82 -9.96
C LEU A 56 -1.10 -23.12 -9.61
N PRO A 57 -0.60 -23.28 -8.37
CA PRO A 57 0.07 -24.52 -7.98
C PRO A 57 -0.93 -25.70 -7.95
N PRO A 58 -0.51 -26.93 -8.30
CA PRO A 58 -1.37 -28.11 -8.41
C PRO A 58 -1.90 -28.66 -7.08
N THR A 59 -1.59 -28.01 -5.96
CA THR A 59 -2.06 -28.35 -4.61
C THR A 59 -2.46 -27.07 -3.88
N PRO A 60 -3.41 -27.12 -2.92
CA PRO A 60 -3.73 -25.98 -2.06
C PRO A 60 -2.59 -25.76 -1.06
N ARG A 61 -1.42 -25.37 -1.57
CA ARG A 61 -0.29 -24.96 -0.75
C ARG A 61 -0.61 -23.55 -0.28
N LYS A 62 -0.80 -23.35 1.02
CA LYS A 62 -0.72 -22.02 1.64
C LYS A 62 0.55 -21.36 1.10
N ARG A 63 0.38 -20.39 0.18
CA ARG A 63 1.47 -19.66 -0.44
C ARG A 63 2.16 -18.87 0.67
N ARG A 64 3.34 -19.32 1.10
CA ARG A 64 4.26 -18.43 1.84
C ARG A 64 4.64 -17.31 0.88
N SER A 65 4.53 -16.07 1.33
CA SER A 65 4.97 -14.91 0.58
C SER A 65 6.44 -15.09 0.17
N PRO A 66 6.83 -14.72 -1.07
CA PRO A 66 8.24 -14.66 -1.47
C PRO A 66 9.03 -13.67 -0.61
N TRP A 67 8.33 -12.68 -0.04
CA TRP A 67 8.85 -11.69 0.87
C TRP A 67 8.73 -12.20 2.30
N GLY A 68 9.84 -12.66 2.85
CA GLY A 68 9.91 -13.19 4.21
C GLY A 68 9.84 -12.09 5.26
N HIS A 69 8.67 -11.87 5.87
CA HIS A 69 8.50 -11.70 7.32
C HIS A 69 7.01 -11.65 7.73
N ARG A 70 6.68 -12.48 8.74
CA ARG A 70 5.50 -12.58 9.65
C ARG A 70 4.64 -11.30 9.81
N ARG A 71 3.30 -11.28 10.01
CA ARG A 71 2.30 -12.21 10.62
C ARG A 71 0.88 -11.57 10.53
N GLY A 72 -0.18 -12.38 10.63
CA GLY A 72 -1.53 -11.97 11.12
C GLY A 72 -2.69 -12.25 10.15
N LEU A 73 -3.27 -13.45 10.10
CA LEU A 73 -4.47 -13.88 10.85
C LEU A 73 -5.79 -13.26 10.32
N TYR A 74 -6.44 -14.00 9.40
CA TYR A 74 -7.91 -14.01 9.31
C TYR A 74 -8.37 -15.42 9.68
N ALA A 75 -8.84 -15.57 10.92
CA ALA A 75 -9.66 -16.65 11.42
C ALA A 75 -10.79 -15.97 12.20
N GLY A 76 -12.03 -16.23 11.82
CA GLY A 76 -13.24 -15.59 12.34
C GLY A 76 -14.23 -15.38 11.22
#